data_AF-A0A2W4X0K8-F1
#
_entry.id   AF-A0A2W4X0K8-F1
#
_cell.length_a   1.000
_cell.length_b   1.000
_cell.length_c   1.000
_cell.angle_alpha   90.00
_cell.angle_beta   90.00
_cell.angle_gamma   90.00
#
_symmetry.space_group_name_H-M   'P 1'
#
loop_
_entity.id
_entity.type
_entity.pdbx_description
1 polymer ?
#
loop_
_entity_poly.entity_id
_entity_poly.type
_entity_poly.pdbx_seq_one_letter_code
_entity_poly.pdbx_strand_id
1 'polypeptide(L)'
;MVADSPCPEIAPDDFARRFSMRAGGLQWFLGAGASAAAGIPTAADMVWEFKQQLYVSQRRVSPRSVNDLANPAVRAQLQSHFDGSDLYRALGAADEYAVFFEAAYPSEADRSTFLDAKVKGAKPSYGHVALATLMHAGKVRLVWTANFDAMVADACARVYGGTGNLTSAALDAPDVAINAIGSERWPIEIKLHGDFRSRRLKNTNDELRAQDSRLRKSLVDTCRRFGLVVAGYSGRDASIMDSLSEALDQENAFPSGLFWLHRGDQPPLQRVRDLLVKAHAQGVECGVVPIESFDEVLRDLVRLVPDLDSAALDAFASERRVWTPAAKPTGRRGWPVLRFNALELTHLPTLCRKVVCDIGGTGDVRAAIGDRPVLAARSQAGVLAFGRDVDVRSALSDFNITDFSLHAVEAKRLRYDSTERGLLKQALSVALSKTHSLVLQRRRNSDLLRPVDVDLSRWDDLRQLTGPLAGTVKGHPEIRWHEGVGTRLDWANDRLWLLVEPRTIFEGVTQLNKSVASDFGRERTVRRYNRQLNDLIAFWARVLAADGVELRALDVADGVDATFRLSPNTAYSHRLTP
;
A
#
# COMPACT_ATOMS: atom_id res chain seq x y z
N MET A 1 -30.99 18.22 -20.32
CA MET A 1 -29.79 17.76 -21.06
C MET A 1 -28.57 18.36 -20.36
N VAL A 2 -28.03 17.65 -19.38
CA VAL A 2 -26.75 17.97 -18.70
C VAL A 2 -25.99 16.66 -18.67
N ALA A 3 -25.46 16.25 -19.82
CA ALA A 3 -24.58 15.10 -19.94
C ALA A 3 -23.33 15.61 -20.67
N ASP A 4 -22.16 15.33 -20.09
CA ASP A 4 -20.80 15.68 -20.54
C ASP A 4 -20.15 17.00 -20.08
N SER A 5 -20.58 17.62 -18.98
CA SER A 5 -19.62 18.47 -18.25
C SER A 5 -18.65 17.57 -17.48
N PRO A 6 -17.33 17.63 -17.74
CA PRO A 6 -16.36 16.83 -17.01
C PRO A 6 -16.42 17.21 -15.53
N CYS A 7 -16.47 16.20 -14.66
CA CYS A 7 -16.40 16.42 -13.22
C CYS A 7 -15.05 17.08 -12.92
N PRO A 8 -14.98 18.17 -12.15
CA PRO A 8 -13.71 18.81 -11.85
C PRO A 8 -12.82 17.82 -11.07
N GLU A 9 -11.56 17.71 -11.49
CA GLU A 9 -10.55 16.87 -10.86
C GLU A 9 -9.37 17.72 -10.36
N ILE A 10 -8.84 17.36 -9.20
CA ILE A 10 -7.73 18.06 -8.55
C ILE A 10 -6.68 17.02 -8.19
N ALA A 11 -5.45 17.22 -8.64
CA ALA A 11 -4.35 16.33 -8.33
C ALA A 11 -4.06 16.32 -6.80
N PRO A 12 -3.66 15.19 -6.20
CA PRO A 12 -3.47 15.09 -4.75
C PRO A 12 -2.44 16.05 -4.18
N ASP A 13 -1.35 16.28 -4.92
CA ASP A 13 -0.31 17.23 -4.55
C ASP A 13 -0.81 18.68 -4.59
N ASP A 14 -1.70 19.00 -5.54
CA ASP A 14 -2.37 20.29 -5.61
C ASP A 14 -3.35 20.51 -4.46
N PHE A 15 -4.15 19.49 -4.14
CA PHE A 15 -5.00 19.52 -2.96
C PHE A 15 -4.18 19.71 -1.68
N ALA A 16 -3.05 19.01 -1.53
CA ALA A 16 -2.20 19.14 -0.34
C ALA A 16 -1.64 20.55 -0.16
N ARG A 17 -1.25 21.23 -1.25
CA ARG A 17 -0.85 22.65 -1.23
C ARG A 17 -2.03 23.56 -0.84
N ARG A 18 -3.21 23.37 -1.43
CA ARG A 18 -4.42 24.14 -1.09
C ARG A 18 -4.80 23.96 0.38
N PHE A 19 -4.74 22.73 0.88
CA PHE A 19 -4.99 22.41 2.28
C PHE A 19 -4.01 23.13 3.22
N SER A 20 -2.71 23.13 2.92
CA SER A 20 -1.71 23.79 3.77
C SER A 20 -2.00 25.29 4.00
N MET A 21 -2.59 25.96 3.00
CA MET A 21 -2.96 27.38 3.07
C MET A 21 -4.32 27.62 3.72
N ARG A 22 -5.25 26.66 3.63
CA ARG A 22 -6.67 26.83 3.98
C ARG A 22 -7.16 25.95 5.12
N ALA A 23 -6.28 25.17 5.76
CA ALA A 23 -6.66 24.14 6.72
C ALA A 23 -7.70 24.61 7.74
N GLY A 24 -7.48 25.76 8.38
CA GLY A 24 -8.39 26.32 9.39
C GLY A 24 -9.79 26.74 8.88
N GLY A 25 -9.95 26.87 7.56
CA GLY A 25 -11.22 27.15 6.88
C GLY A 25 -11.91 25.89 6.34
N LEU A 26 -11.34 24.70 6.54
CA LEU A 26 -11.89 23.42 6.08
C LEU A 26 -12.44 22.59 7.25
N GLN A 27 -13.64 22.07 7.06
CA GLN A 27 -14.21 21.00 7.88
C GLN A 27 -14.10 19.67 7.15
N TRP A 28 -14.21 18.56 7.89
CA TRP A 28 -14.10 17.22 7.33
C TRP A 28 -15.42 16.45 7.47
N PHE A 29 -15.72 15.61 6.49
CA PHE A 29 -16.78 14.60 6.58
C PHE A 29 -16.19 13.22 6.33
N LEU A 30 -16.27 12.35 7.33
CA LEU A 30 -15.69 11.00 7.29
C LEU A 30 -16.78 9.93 7.14
N GLY A 31 -16.62 9.08 6.13
CA GLY A 31 -17.41 7.85 5.98
C GLY A 31 -16.62 6.60 6.34
N ALA A 32 -17.26 5.44 6.16
CA ALA A 32 -16.72 4.14 6.61
C ALA A 32 -15.36 3.79 5.98
N GLY A 33 -15.06 4.34 4.80
CA GLY A 33 -13.77 4.15 4.13
C GLY A 33 -12.58 4.78 4.88
N ALA A 34 -12.80 5.77 5.74
CA ALA A 34 -11.76 6.35 6.58
C ALA A 34 -11.28 5.33 7.64
N SER A 35 -12.20 4.49 8.14
CA SER A 35 -11.95 3.45 9.14
C SER A 35 -11.46 2.13 8.56
N ALA A 36 -11.41 1.97 7.23
CA ALA A 36 -10.98 0.73 6.58
C ALA A 36 -9.54 0.32 6.97
N ALA A 37 -8.61 1.29 7.05
CA ALA A 37 -7.23 1.05 7.45
C ALA A 37 -7.07 0.73 8.96
N ALA A 38 -8.12 0.96 9.76
CA ALA A 38 -8.19 0.56 11.17
C ALA A 38 -8.71 -0.90 11.34
N GLY A 39 -8.99 -1.59 10.23
CA GLY A 39 -9.49 -2.97 10.22
C GLY A 39 -11.01 -3.08 10.33
N ILE A 40 -11.73 -1.96 10.28
CA ILE A 40 -13.20 -1.94 10.28
C ILE A 40 -13.67 -2.09 8.82
N PRO A 41 -14.43 -3.15 8.48
CA PRO A 41 -14.89 -3.35 7.11
C PRO A 41 -15.85 -2.23 6.68
N THR A 42 -15.82 -1.85 5.41
CA THR A 42 -16.76 -0.87 4.88
C THR A 42 -18.15 -1.48 4.72
N ALA A 43 -19.19 -0.64 4.57
CA ALA A 43 -20.54 -1.11 4.25
C ALA A 43 -20.57 -2.01 2.99
N ALA A 44 -19.74 -1.71 1.99
CA ALA A 44 -19.63 -2.53 0.78
C ALA A 44 -18.99 -3.90 1.07
N ASP A 45 -17.98 -3.95 1.95
CA ASP A 45 -17.36 -5.22 2.37
C ASP A 45 -18.36 -6.07 3.16
N MET A 46 -19.11 -5.44 4.07
CA MET A 46 -20.15 -6.11 4.86
C MET A 46 -21.27 -6.68 3.97
N VAL A 47 -21.69 -5.97 2.91
CA VAL A 47 -22.67 -6.51 1.95
C VAL A 47 -22.22 -7.84 1.35
N TRP A 48 -20.94 -7.97 1.01
CA TRP A 48 -20.40 -9.25 0.50
C TRP A 48 -20.40 -10.35 1.56
N GLU A 49 -20.13 -10.01 2.82
CA GLU A 49 -20.24 -10.94 3.95
C GLU A 49 -21.70 -11.40 4.17
N PHE A 50 -22.66 -10.47 4.11
CA PHE A 50 -24.08 -10.81 4.22
C PHE A 50 -24.53 -11.70 3.05
N LYS A 51 -24.16 -11.37 1.82
CA LYS A 51 -24.41 -12.21 0.63
C LYS A 51 -23.81 -13.61 0.80
N GLN A 52 -22.60 -13.73 1.32
CA GLN A 52 -21.96 -15.01 1.59
C GLN A 52 -22.72 -15.84 2.64
N GLN A 53 -23.12 -15.22 3.75
CA GLN A 53 -23.86 -15.89 4.82
C GLN A 53 -25.24 -16.36 4.33
N LEU A 54 -25.96 -15.50 3.61
CA LEU A 54 -27.24 -15.84 2.98
C LEU A 54 -27.06 -16.97 1.96
N TYR A 55 -26.07 -16.90 1.07
CA TYR A 55 -25.80 -17.94 0.09
C TYR A 55 -25.52 -19.30 0.74
N VAL A 56 -24.66 -19.31 1.76
CA VAL A 56 -24.28 -20.53 2.50
C VAL A 56 -25.50 -21.13 3.20
N SER A 57 -26.31 -20.30 3.86
CA SER A 57 -27.52 -20.75 4.56
C SER A 57 -28.60 -21.28 3.60
N GLN A 58 -28.85 -20.58 2.49
CA GLN A 58 -29.89 -20.93 1.52
C GLN A 58 -29.51 -22.15 0.67
N ARG A 59 -28.25 -22.23 0.20
CA ARG A 59 -27.76 -23.34 -0.63
C ARG A 59 -27.29 -24.55 0.19
N ARG A 60 -27.19 -24.43 1.52
CA ARG A 60 -26.68 -25.48 2.43
C ARG A 60 -25.30 -26.00 2.01
N VAL A 61 -24.44 -25.11 1.55
CA VAL A 61 -23.06 -25.44 1.13
C VAL A 61 -22.08 -25.15 2.26
N SER A 62 -20.87 -25.70 2.17
CA SER A 62 -19.83 -25.40 3.16
C SER A 62 -19.36 -23.95 3.03
N PRO A 63 -19.15 -23.21 4.14
CA PRO A 63 -18.52 -21.89 4.10
C PRO A 63 -17.17 -21.85 3.38
N ARG A 64 -16.48 -23.01 3.30
CA ARG A 64 -15.20 -23.15 2.60
C ARG A 64 -15.29 -23.01 1.08
N SER A 65 -16.46 -23.22 0.47
CA SER A 65 -16.60 -23.13 -0.99
C SER A 65 -16.60 -21.70 -1.53
N VAL A 66 -16.88 -20.72 -0.67
CA VAL A 66 -16.99 -19.29 -1.02
C VAL A 66 -16.19 -18.41 -0.07
N ASN A 67 -15.16 -18.93 0.59
CA ASN A 67 -14.46 -18.24 1.68
C ASN A 67 -13.68 -16.98 1.26
N ASP A 68 -13.18 -16.94 0.02
CA ASP A 68 -12.35 -15.86 -0.48
C ASP A 68 -13.19 -14.77 -1.15
N LEU A 69 -13.65 -13.80 -0.35
CA LEU A 69 -14.36 -12.62 -0.84
C LEU A 69 -13.47 -11.63 -1.60
N ALA A 70 -12.15 -11.84 -1.69
CA ALA A 70 -11.28 -11.04 -2.55
C ALA A 70 -11.30 -11.56 -4.01
N ASN A 71 -11.74 -12.80 -4.24
CA ASN A 71 -11.80 -13.41 -5.56
C ASN A 71 -13.01 -12.90 -6.37
N PRO A 72 -12.80 -12.27 -7.54
CA PRO A 72 -13.89 -11.78 -8.40
C PRO A 72 -14.87 -12.87 -8.85
N ALA A 73 -14.39 -14.10 -9.06
CA ALA A 73 -15.24 -15.23 -9.46
C ALA A 73 -16.20 -15.64 -8.33
N VAL A 74 -15.73 -15.61 -7.08
CA VAL A 74 -16.58 -15.88 -5.90
C VAL A 74 -17.63 -14.78 -5.76
N ARG A 75 -17.25 -13.50 -5.90
CA ARG A 75 -18.20 -12.38 -5.89
C ARG A 75 -19.25 -12.51 -7.01
N ALA A 76 -18.84 -12.87 -8.22
CA ALA A 76 -19.75 -13.10 -9.33
C ALA A 76 -20.72 -14.27 -9.08
N GLN A 77 -20.23 -15.36 -8.47
CA GLN A 77 -21.07 -16.49 -8.07
C GLN A 77 -22.08 -16.11 -6.98
N LEU A 78 -21.67 -15.33 -5.98
CA LEU A 78 -22.58 -14.84 -4.95
C LEU A 78 -23.61 -13.89 -5.56
N GLN A 79 -23.18 -12.95 -6.41
CA GLN A 79 -24.06 -11.98 -7.04
C GLN A 79 -25.12 -12.66 -7.91
N SER A 80 -24.73 -13.63 -8.76
CA SER A 80 -25.67 -14.33 -9.64
C SER A 80 -26.74 -15.13 -8.89
N HIS A 81 -26.52 -15.45 -7.61
CA HIS A 81 -27.55 -16.08 -6.79
C HIS A 81 -28.69 -15.13 -6.42
N PHE A 82 -28.36 -13.86 -6.19
CA PHE A 82 -29.31 -12.83 -5.74
C PHE A 82 -29.87 -12.01 -6.91
N ASP A 83 -29.19 -12.03 -8.06
CA ASP A 83 -29.67 -11.38 -9.28
C ASP A 83 -31.05 -11.92 -9.69
N GLY A 84 -31.96 -11.01 -10.04
CA GLY A 84 -33.33 -11.34 -10.46
C GLY A 84 -34.30 -11.71 -9.33
N SER A 85 -33.89 -11.61 -8.06
CA SER A 85 -34.79 -11.76 -6.93
C SER A 85 -35.54 -10.46 -6.62
N ASP A 86 -36.86 -10.53 -6.40
CA ASP A 86 -37.65 -9.38 -5.93
C ASP A 86 -37.36 -8.99 -4.48
N LEU A 87 -36.74 -9.89 -3.70
CA LEU A 87 -36.42 -9.70 -2.28
C LEU A 87 -35.10 -8.96 -2.05
N TYR A 88 -34.18 -9.04 -3.01
CA TYR A 88 -32.82 -8.51 -2.88
C TYR A 88 -32.56 -7.38 -3.87
N ARG A 89 -31.64 -6.49 -3.50
CA ARG A 89 -31.31 -5.33 -4.33
C ARG A 89 -30.17 -5.61 -5.28
N ALA A 90 -30.24 -4.97 -6.44
CA ALA A 90 -29.19 -4.99 -7.43
C ALA A 90 -27.88 -4.44 -6.86
N LEU A 91 -26.76 -4.91 -7.40
CA LEU A 91 -25.43 -4.46 -7.01
C LEU A 91 -25.32 -2.93 -7.14
N GLY A 92 -24.95 -2.27 -6.04
CA GLY A 92 -24.76 -0.83 -6.02
C GLY A 92 -26.05 -0.03 -5.81
N ALA A 93 -27.19 -0.65 -5.49
CA ALA A 93 -28.39 0.08 -5.05
C ALA A 93 -28.14 0.87 -3.76
N ALA A 94 -28.92 1.94 -3.54
CA ALA A 94 -28.74 2.81 -2.37
C ALA A 94 -29.09 2.11 -1.05
N ASP A 95 -30.11 1.26 -1.06
CA ASP A 95 -30.61 0.49 0.09
C ASP A 95 -30.03 -0.93 0.17
N GLU A 96 -29.05 -1.27 -0.69
CA GLU A 96 -28.44 -2.60 -0.75
C GLU A 96 -27.92 -3.07 0.62
N TYR A 97 -27.22 -2.19 1.34
CA TYR A 97 -26.70 -2.48 2.67
C TYR A 97 -27.81 -2.84 3.67
N ALA A 98 -28.85 -2.01 3.76
CA ALA A 98 -29.94 -2.21 4.71
C ALA A 98 -30.68 -3.52 4.43
N VAL A 99 -31.04 -3.77 3.16
CA VAL A 99 -31.76 -4.97 2.74
C VAL A 99 -30.97 -6.24 3.02
N PHE A 100 -29.69 -6.28 2.65
CA PHE A 100 -28.86 -7.47 2.91
C PHE A 100 -28.57 -7.67 4.40
N PHE A 101 -28.42 -6.59 5.16
CA PHE A 101 -28.16 -6.68 6.60
C PHE A 101 -29.38 -7.20 7.36
N GLU A 102 -30.58 -6.72 7.04
CA GLU A 102 -31.84 -7.20 7.62
C GLU A 102 -32.15 -8.63 7.21
N ALA A 103 -31.85 -9.02 5.98
CA ALA A 103 -32.02 -10.39 5.54
C ALA A 103 -31.06 -11.36 6.25
N ALA A 104 -29.80 -10.95 6.46
CA ALA A 104 -28.82 -11.75 7.18
C ALA A 104 -29.12 -11.83 8.69
N TYR A 105 -29.58 -10.71 9.28
CA TYR A 105 -29.86 -10.57 10.71
C TYR A 105 -31.17 -9.79 10.94
N PRO A 106 -32.32 -10.49 11.01
CA PRO A 106 -33.62 -9.82 11.20
C PRO A 106 -33.74 -9.08 12.54
N SER A 107 -33.07 -9.57 13.58
CA SER A 107 -33.07 -8.97 14.91
C SER A 107 -32.11 -7.78 14.99
N GLU A 108 -32.60 -6.64 15.50
CA GLU A 108 -31.77 -5.47 15.79
C GLU A 108 -30.66 -5.75 16.82
N ALA A 109 -30.91 -6.64 17.79
CA ALA A 109 -29.92 -7.04 18.77
C ALA A 109 -28.75 -7.81 18.12
N ASP A 110 -29.04 -8.66 17.13
CA ASP A 110 -28.02 -9.41 16.40
C ASP A 110 -27.21 -8.49 15.49
N ARG A 111 -27.87 -7.54 14.82
CA ARG A 111 -27.22 -6.48 14.04
C ARG A 111 -26.25 -5.66 14.90
N SER A 112 -26.69 -5.26 16.09
CA SER A 112 -25.85 -4.53 17.04
C SER A 112 -24.64 -5.38 17.48
N THR A 113 -24.88 -6.64 17.83
CA THR A 113 -23.82 -7.58 18.23
C THR A 113 -22.80 -7.81 17.10
N PHE A 114 -23.25 -7.91 15.86
CA PHE A 114 -22.40 -8.05 14.69
C PHE A 114 -21.50 -6.82 14.52
N LEU A 115 -22.06 -5.61 14.55
CA LEU A 115 -21.28 -4.37 14.40
C LEU A 115 -20.29 -4.18 15.54
N ASP A 116 -20.70 -4.45 16.79
CA ASP A 116 -19.81 -4.42 17.95
C ASP A 116 -18.63 -5.38 17.78
N ALA A 117 -18.88 -6.58 17.27
CA ALA A 117 -17.82 -7.55 17.00
C ALA A 117 -16.83 -7.08 15.91
N LYS A 118 -17.28 -6.31 14.92
CA LYS A 118 -16.42 -5.75 13.86
C LYS A 118 -15.58 -4.57 14.33
N VAL A 119 -16.06 -3.79 15.31
CA VAL A 119 -15.30 -2.66 15.88
C VAL A 119 -14.41 -3.11 17.04
N LYS A 120 -14.75 -4.20 17.72
CA LYS A 120 -14.01 -4.70 18.89
C LYS A 120 -12.54 -4.96 18.56
N GLY A 121 -11.66 -4.26 19.27
CA GLY A 121 -10.20 -4.41 19.13
C GLY A 121 -9.60 -3.64 17.96
N ALA A 122 -10.41 -2.96 17.14
CA ALA A 122 -9.91 -1.99 16.18
C ALA A 122 -9.17 -0.86 16.91
N LYS A 123 -8.10 -0.36 16.30
CA LYS A 123 -7.31 0.75 16.81
C LYS A 123 -7.20 1.82 15.73
N PRO A 124 -7.12 3.10 16.10
CA PRO A 124 -6.94 4.18 15.14
C PRO A 124 -5.81 3.90 14.15
N SER A 125 -6.08 4.15 12.86
CA SER A 125 -5.06 4.07 11.80
C SER A 125 -4.15 5.31 11.80
N TYR A 126 -3.14 5.33 10.92
CA TYR A 126 -2.27 6.50 10.80
C TYR A 126 -3.08 7.74 10.42
N GLY A 127 -4.06 7.62 9.52
CA GLY A 127 -4.92 8.72 9.09
C GLY A 127 -5.71 9.34 10.25
N HIS A 128 -6.18 8.52 11.20
CA HIS A 128 -6.88 9.02 12.39
C HIS A 128 -5.94 9.79 13.33
N VAL A 129 -4.74 9.27 13.57
CA VAL A 129 -3.74 9.96 14.41
C VAL A 129 -3.26 11.25 13.74
N ALA A 130 -3.10 11.25 12.42
CA ALA A 130 -2.77 12.43 11.64
C ALA A 130 -3.88 13.48 11.70
N LEU A 131 -5.14 13.07 11.54
CA LEU A 131 -6.29 13.95 11.70
C LEU A 131 -6.35 14.54 13.11
N ALA A 132 -6.19 13.73 14.15
CA ALA A 132 -6.14 14.19 15.54
C ALA A 132 -4.97 15.16 15.78
N THR A 133 -3.82 14.96 15.14
CA THR A 133 -2.67 15.88 15.22
C THR A 133 -3.00 17.23 14.57
N LEU A 134 -3.68 17.21 13.41
CA LEU A 134 -4.17 18.43 12.74
C LEU A 134 -5.24 19.14 13.59
N MET A 135 -6.11 18.38 14.26
CA MET A 135 -7.10 18.93 15.19
C MET A 135 -6.43 19.57 16.41
N HIS A 136 -5.40 18.93 16.97
CA HIS A 136 -4.62 19.48 18.09
C HIS A 136 -4.03 20.85 17.75
N ALA A 137 -3.48 20.97 16.54
CA ALA A 137 -2.85 22.19 16.05
C ALA A 137 -3.85 23.25 15.55
N GLY A 138 -5.16 23.04 15.74
CA GLY A 138 -6.22 23.95 15.30
C GLY A 138 -6.34 24.07 13.77
N LYS A 139 -5.73 23.15 13.02
CA LYS A 139 -5.77 23.08 11.55
C LYS A 139 -6.99 22.35 11.04
N VAL A 140 -7.63 21.52 11.87
CA VAL A 140 -8.96 20.95 11.61
C VAL A 140 -9.85 21.22 12.81
N ARG A 141 -10.89 22.02 12.60
CA ARG A 141 -11.77 22.49 13.69
C ARG A 141 -12.98 21.58 13.91
N LEU A 142 -13.54 21.07 12.81
CA LEU A 142 -14.81 20.37 12.81
C LEU A 142 -14.74 19.11 11.94
N VAL A 143 -15.14 17.99 12.52
CA VAL A 143 -15.24 16.69 11.86
C VAL A 143 -16.67 16.18 11.99
N TRP A 144 -17.34 15.99 10.87
CA TRP A 144 -18.59 15.26 10.75
C TRP A 144 -18.30 13.81 10.40
N THR A 145 -19.07 12.88 10.94
CA THR A 145 -18.94 11.48 10.54
C THR A 145 -20.27 10.73 10.53
N ALA A 146 -20.38 9.82 9.56
CA ALA A 146 -21.42 8.81 9.47
C ALA A 146 -21.01 7.50 10.20
N ASN A 147 -19.78 7.43 10.71
CA ASN A 147 -19.26 6.24 11.37
C ASN A 147 -19.73 6.18 12.82
N PHE A 148 -20.03 4.96 13.28
CA PHE A 148 -20.38 4.68 14.66
C PHE A 148 -19.16 4.38 15.54
N ASP A 149 -18.01 4.08 14.93
CA ASP A 149 -16.77 3.77 15.64
C ASP A 149 -16.22 4.98 16.42
N ALA A 150 -15.30 4.71 17.36
CA ALA A 150 -14.67 5.73 18.19
C ALA A 150 -13.29 6.17 17.65
N MET A 151 -12.93 5.88 16.40
CA MET A 151 -11.54 5.99 15.94
C MET A 151 -10.99 7.42 15.99
N VAL A 152 -11.80 8.44 15.71
CA VAL A 152 -11.41 9.85 15.82
C VAL A 152 -11.22 10.25 17.29
N ALA A 153 -12.17 9.90 18.16
CA ALA A 153 -12.09 10.17 19.60
C ALA A 153 -10.89 9.47 20.26
N ASP A 154 -10.65 8.20 19.94
CA ASP A 154 -9.52 7.41 20.44
C ASP A 154 -8.18 7.99 19.95
N ALA A 155 -8.11 8.44 18.70
CA ALA A 155 -6.93 9.12 18.17
C ALA A 155 -6.67 10.45 18.88
N CYS A 156 -7.72 11.25 19.12
CA CYS A 156 -7.63 12.49 19.89
C CYS A 156 -7.16 12.22 21.32
N ALA A 157 -7.71 11.21 21.99
CA ALA A 157 -7.29 10.83 23.34
C ALA A 157 -5.80 10.50 23.41
N ARG A 158 -5.30 9.79 22.38
CA ARG A 158 -3.88 9.46 22.24
C ARG A 158 -3.00 10.68 21.99
N VAL A 159 -3.40 11.59 21.11
CA VAL A 159 -2.60 12.78 20.76
C VAL A 159 -2.62 13.81 21.89
N TYR A 160 -3.77 14.02 22.53
CA TYR A 160 -3.97 15.09 23.52
C TYR A 160 -3.54 14.67 24.94
N GLY A 161 -3.18 13.40 25.15
CA GLY A 161 -2.90 12.84 26.47
C GLY A 161 -4.17 12.67 27.35
N GLY A 162 -5.36 12.67 26.76
CA GLY A 162 -6.64 12.51 27.44
C GLY A 162 -7.86 12.90 26.57
N THR A 163 -9.07 12.57 27.02
CA THR A 163 -10.32 12.80 26.26
C THR A 163 -10.92 14.20 26.41
N GLY A 164 -10.41 15.03 27.34
CA GLY A 164 -11.06 16.28 27.75
C GLY A 164 -11.01 17.43 26.74
N ASN A 165 -10.14 17.35 25.72
CA ASN A 165 -9.91 18.44 24.76
C ASN A 165 -10.71 18.30 23.46
N LEU A 166 -11.39 17.17 23.22
CA LEU A 166 -12.30 16.99 22.08
C LEU A 166 -13.74 17.16 22.56
N THR A 167 -14.52 18.02 21.91
CA THR A 167 -15.98 18.00 22.08
C THR A 167 -16.56 16.97 21.12
N SER A 168 -17.05 15.84 21.63
CA SER A 168 -17.74 14.82 20.82
C SER A 168 -19.24 14.89 21.07
N ALA A 169 -20.02 14.98 20.01
CA ALA A 169 -21.48 15.03 20.04
C ALA A 169 -22.05 13.98 19.08
N ALA A 170 -23.18 13.38 19.47
CA ALA A 170 -23.89 12.40 18.66
C ALA A 170 -25.34 12.84 18.45
N LEU A 171 -26.05 12.07 17.62
CA LEU A 171 -27.47 12.27 17.30
C LEU A 171 -28.36 12.51 18.54
N ASP A 172 -27.97 11.92 19.65
CA ASP A 172 -28.74 11.88 20.87
C ASP A 172 -28.59 13.16 21.73
N ALA A 173 -27.61 14.02 21.42
CA ALA A 173 -27.34 15.28 22.10
C ALA A 173 -26.99 16.43 21.13
N PRO A 174 -27.89 16.83 20.22
CA PRO A 174 -27.60 17.84 19.19
C PRO A 174 -27.29 19.22 19.78
N ASP A 175 -27.81 19.55 20.95
CA ASP A 175 -27.53 20.80 21.65
C ASP A 175 -26.05 20.95 22.02
N VAL A 176 -25.35 19.86 22.31
CA VAL A 176 -23.89 19.89 22.58
C VAL A 176 -23.13 20.34 21.33
N ALA A 177 -23.47 19.78 20.17
CA ALA A 177 -22.88 20.15 18.89
C ALA A 177 -23.14 21.63 18.54
N ILE A 178 -24.42 22.05 18.58
CA ILE A 178 -24.85 23.39 18.19
C ILE A 178 -24.20 24.44 19.11
N ASN A 179 -24.21 24.23 20.43
CA ASN A 179 -23.62 25.17 21.38
C ASN A 179 -22.09 25.26 21.24
N ALA A 180 -21.41 24.13 21.00
CA ALA A 180 -19.97 24.11 20.81
C ALA A 180 -19.56 24.82 19.50
N ILE A 181 -20.31 24.62 18.41
CA ILE A 181 -20.11 25.34 17.14
C ILE A 181 -20.35 26.85 17.31
N GLY A 182 -21.43 27.22 18.01
CA GLY A 182 -21.80 28.62 18.24
C GLY A 182 -20.81 29.35 19.15
N SER A 183 -20.24 28.66 20.13
CA SER A 183 -19.23 29.20 21.05
C SER A 183 -17.80 29.04 20.55
N GLU A 184 -17.61 28.53 19.33
CA GLU A 184 -16.30 28.26 18.71
C GLU A 184 -15.35 27.42 19.59
N ARG A 185 -15.90 26.45 20.32
CA ARG A 185 -15.13 25.55 21.20
C ARG A 185 -14.54 24.39 20.41
N TRP A 186 -13.49 24.67 19.64
CA TRP A 186 -12.78 23.69 18.83
C TRP A 186 -11.77 22.85 19.64
N PRO A 187 -11.44 21.62 19.20
CA PRO A 187 -12.00 20.89 18.06
C PRO A 187 -13.29 20.11 18.42
N ILE A 188 -14.13 19.84 17.41
CA ILE A 188 -15.43 19.17 17.56
C ILE A 188 -15.54 17.97 16.61
N GLU A 189 -16.02 16.84 17.12
CA GLU A 189 -16.48 15.68 16.36
C GLU A 189 -18.01 15.57 16.49
N ILE A 190 -18.72 15.44 15.37
CA ILE A 190 -20.18 15.25 15.34
C ILE A 190 -20.55 13.99 14.57
N LYS A 191 -21.25 13.06 15.23
CA LYS A 191 -21.71 11.80 14.65
C LYS A 191 -23.18 11.89 14.24
N LEU A 192 -23.45 11.78 12.94
CA LEU A 192 -24.81 11.94 12.37
C LEU A 192 -25.70 10.72 12.61
N HIS A 193 -25.16 9.50 12.61
CA HIS A 193 -25.94 8.28 12.78
C HIS A 193 -25.99 7.73 14.21
N GLY A 194 -25.61 8.54 15.20
CA GLY A 194 -25.57 8.12 16.60
C GLY A 194 -24.44 7.12 16.89
N ASP A 195 -24.11 6.95 18.17
CA ASP A 195 -23.37 5.77 18.63
C ASP A 195 -24.42 4.65 18.79
N PHE A 196 -24.22 3.48 18.17
CA PHE A 196 -25.12 2.34 18.35
C PHE A 196 -25.25 1.94 19.84
N ARG A 197 -24.26 2.33 20.66
CA ARG A 197 -24.28 2.16 22.13
C ARG A 197 -25.23 3.11 22.84
N SER A 198 -25.64 4.21 22.20
CA SER A 198 -26.60 5.18 22.72
C SER A 198 -27.96 5.04 22.04
N ARG A 199 -28.71 3.98 22.39
CA ARG A 199 -29.92 4.11 23.23
C ARG A 199 -30.78 2.83 23.21
N ARG A 200 -30.87 2.26 24.41
CA ARG A 200 -32.19 1.93 24.98
C ARG A 200 -33.03 3.22 25.00
N LEU A 201 -34.17 3.22 24.32
CA LEU A 201 -35.48 3.38 24.95
C LEU A 201 -36.54 3.47 23.86
N LYS A 202 -37.49 2.54 23.95
CA LYS A 202 -38.83 2.63 23.37
C LYS A 202 -39.40 4.02 23.65
N ASN A 203 -39.49 4.88 22.63
CA ASN A 203 -40.62 5.77 22.33
C ASN A 203 -40.24 6.77 21.21
N THR A 204 -41.02 6.72 20.12
CA THR A 204 -41.18 7.70 19.02
C THR A 204 -40.02 7.96 18.03
N ASN A 205 -40.20 7.43 16.81
CA ASN A 205 -39.46 7.78 15.59
C ASN A 205 -39.40 9.30 15.28
N ASP A 206 -40.26 10.12 15.90
CA ASP A 206 -40.34 11.56 15.62
C ASP A 206 -39.24 12.37 16.32
N GLU A 207 -38.88 12.03 17.56
CA GLU A 207 -37.82 12.75 18.30
C GLU A 207 -36.46 12.57 17.63
N LEU A 208 -36.12 11.33 17.25
CA LEU A 208 -34.88 11.03 16.53
C LEU A 208 -34.84 11.73 15.17
N ARG A 209 -35.97 11.76 14.44
CA ARG A 209 -36.07 12.51 13.16
C ARG A 209 -35.91 14.02 13.38
N ALA A 210 -36.43 14.56 14.48
CA ALA A 210 -36.25 15.96 14.81
C ALA A 210 -34.78 16.28 15.18
N GLN A 211 -34.13 15.42 15.98
CA GLN A 211 -32.71 15.57 16.35
C GLN A 211 -31.79 15.47 15.13
N ASP A 212 -32.05 14.50 14.25
CA ASP A 212 -31.37 14.32 12.97
C ASP A 212 -31.52 15.56 12.07
N SER A 213 -32.75 16.06 11.92
CA SER A 213 -33.04 17.30 11.18
C SER A 213 -32.26 18.51 11.74
N ARG A 214 -32.16 18.64 13.07
CA ARG A 214 -31.39 19.71 13.71
C ARG A 214 -29.88 19.60 13.41
N LEU A 215 -29.31 18.41 13.45
CA LEU A 215 -27.89 18.21 13.11
C LEU A 215 -27.62 18.45 11.63
N ARG A 216 -28.49 17.98 10.73
CA ARG A 216 -28.39 18.25 9.29
C ARG A 216 -28.48 19.73 8.98
N LYS A 217 -29.37 20.47 9.64
CA LYS A 217 -29.42 21.93 9.53
C LYS A 217 -28.12 22.57 10.00
N SER A 218 -27.56 22.12 11.12
CA SER A 218 -26.26 22.59 11.58
C SER A 218 -25.12 22.28 10.60
N LEU A 219 -25.17 21.13 9.91
CA LEU A 219 -24.22 20.80 8.83
C LEU A 219 -24.34 21.82 7.69
N VAL A 220 -25.56 22.08 7.20
CA VAL A 220 -25.84 23.09 6.17
C VAL A 220 -25.30 24.47 6.58
N ASP A 221 -25.58 24.91 7.81
CA ASP A 221 -25.13 26.21 8.33
C ASP A 221 -23.59 26.28 8.41
N THR A 222 -22.91 25.20 8.82
CA THR A 222 -21.44 25.17 8.88
C THR A 222 -20.79 25.17 7.49
N CYS A 223 -21.42 24.60 6.47
CA CYS A 223 -20.95 24.66 5.09
C CYS A 223 -20.94 26.10 4.52
N ARG A 224 -21.64 27.05 5.13
CA ARG A 224 -21.56 28.49 4.76
C ARG A 224 -20.37 29.20 5.38
N ARG A 225 -19.79 28.62 6.44
CA ARG A 225 -18.64 29.16 7.19
C ARG A 225 -17.33 28.50 6.78
N PHE A 226 -17.37 27.23 6.36
CA PHE A 226 -16.21 26.41 6.07
C PHE A 226 -16.34 25.73 4.70
N GLY A 227 -15.20 25.53 4.02
CA GLY A 227 -15.14 24.54 2.95
C GLY A 227 -15.18 23.12 3.52
N LEU A 228 -15.42 22.11 2.69
CA LEU A 228 -15.62 20.73 3.12
C LEU A 228 -14.67 19.77 2.40
N VAL A 229 -13.99 18.93 3.17
CA VAL A 229 -13.23 17.77 2.68
C VAL A 229 -14.00 16.49 3.02
N VAL A 230 -14.41 15.74 2.01
CA VAL A 230 -15.14 14.47 2.19
C VAL A 230 -14.17 13.32 1.97
N ALA A 231 -14.04 12.41 2.95
CA ALA A 231 -13.13 11.28 2.87
C ALA A 231 -13.80 9.97 3.29
N GLY A 232 -13.62 8.91 2.49
CA GLY A 232 -14.14 7.58 2.82
C GLY A 232 -15.67 7.46 2.79
N TYR A 233 -16.37 8.47 2.28
CA TYR A 233 -17.82 8.47 2.11
C TYR A 233 -18.19 8.26 0.64
N SER A 234 -19.13 7.36 0.36
CA SER A 234 -19.50 6.97 -0.99
C SER A 234 -20.57 7.85 -1.64
N GLY A 235 -21.29 8.66 -0.86
CA GLY A 235 -22.41 9.45 -1.34
C GLY A 235 -23.73 8.68 -1.45
N ARG A 236 -23.88 7.56 -0.74
CA ARG A 236 -25.08 6.70 -0.80
C ARG A 236 -26.24 7.17 0.09
N ASP A 237 -25.96 7.83 1.21
CA ASP A 237 -27.02 8.31 2.10
C ASP A 237 -27.69 9.53 1.47
N ALA A 238 -28.97 9.37 1.13
CA ALA A 238 -29.75 10.40 0.49
C ALA A 238 -29.85 11.66 1.35
N SER A 239 -30.04 11.50 2.65
CA SER A 239 -30.25 12.63 3.56
C SER A 239 -29.02 13.51 3.73
N ILE A 240 -27.83 12.90 3.78
CA ILE A 240 -26.56 13.64 3.81
C ILE A 240 -26.34 14.34 2.46
N MET A 241 -26.58 13.63 1.35
CA MET A 241 -26.41 14.23 0.02
C MET A 241 -27.41 15.36 -0.26
N ASP A 242 -28.63 15.26 0.27
CA ASP A 242 -29.64 16.32 0.23
C ASP A 242 -29.18 17.54 1.03
N SER A 243 -28.66 17.37 2.25
CA SER A 243 -28.09 18.47 3.02
C SER A 243 -26.90 19.15 2.34
N LEU A 244 -25.99 18.38 1.71
CA LEU A 244 -24.89 18.98 0.94
C LEU A 244 -25.38 19.74 -0.29
N SER A 245 -26.45 19.25 -0.93
CA SER A 245 -27.08 19.92 -2.08
C SER A 245 -27.85 21.18 -1.67
N GLU A 246 -28.50 21.16 -0.50
CA GLU A 246 -29.18 22.30 0.13
C GLU A 246 -28.16 23.37 0.54
N ALA A 247 -26.99 22.97 1.06
CA ALA A 247 -25.92 23.90 1.38
C ALA A 247 -25.44 24.69 0.15
N LEU A 248 -25.42 24.07 -1.04
CA LEU A 248 -25.13 24.75 -2.30
C LEU A 248 -26.22 25.75 -2.73
N ASP A 249 -27.45 25.59 -2.25
CA ASP A 249 -28.53 26.56 -2.53
C ASP A 249 -28.46 27.80 -1.62
N GLN A 250 -27.59 27.79 -0.61
CA GLN A 250 -27.35 28.93 0.27
C GLN A 250 -26.32 29.90 -0.33
N GLU A 251 -26.43 31.18 0.05
CA GLU A 251 -25.39 32.16 -0.26
C GLU A 251 -24.07 31.80 0.43
N ASN A 252 -22.97 31.96 -0.32
CA ASN A 252 -21.60 31.72 0.13
C ASN A 252 -21.34 30.26 0.58
N ALA A 253 -21.86 29.29 -0.17
CA ALA A 253 -21.62 27.88 0.07
C ALA A 253 -20.13 27.51 -0.10
N PHE A 254 -19.59 26.76 0.86
CA PHE A 254 -18.23 26.20 0.87
C PHE A 254 -17.13 27.23 0.54
N PRO A 255 -16.96 28.30 1.33
CA PRO A 255 -16.05 29.41 1.00
C PRO A 255 -14.57 29.01 0.86
N SER A 256 -14.15 27.88 1.45
CA SER A 256 -12.79 27.33 1.28
C SER A 256 -12.69 26.17 0.28
N GLY A 257 -13.79 25.84 -0.39
CA GLY A 257 -13.91 24.81 -1.42
C GLY A 257 -14.59 23.51 -0.96
N LEU A 258 -14.96 22.67 -1.92
CA LEU A 258 -15.57 21.34 -1.72
C LEU A 258 -14.71 20.26 -2.39
N PHE A 259 -14.00 19.47 -1.59
CA PHE A 259 -13.04 18.48 -2.06
C PHE A 259 -13.51 17.08 -1.72
N TRP A 260 -13.64 16.22 -2.74
CA TRP A 260 -14.08 14.83 -2.55
C TRP A 260 -12.91 13.87 -2.74
N LEU A 261 -12.38 13.34 -1.64
CA LEU A 261 -11.29 12.37 -1.68
C LEU A 261 -11.84 11.01 -2.11
N HIS A 262 -11.46 10.58 -3.30
CA HIS A 262 -12.02 9.40 -3.96
C HIS A 262 -10.95 8.33 -4.16
N ARG A 263 -11.27 7.08 -3.81
CA ARG A 263 -10.33 5.95 -3.91
C ARG A 263 -10.71 5.03 -5.08
N GLY A 264 -9.69 4.67 -5.85
CA GLY A 264 -9.78 3.70 -6.95
C GLY A 264 -10.14 4.31 -8.30
N ASP A 265 -10.06 3.49 -9.34
CA ASP A 265 -10.13 3.95 -10.74
C ASP A 265 -11.55 4.14 -11.28
N GLN A 266 -12.57 3.68 -10.55
CA GLN A 266 -13.97 3.85 -10.94
C GLN A 266 -14.44 5.26 -10.62
N PRO A 267 -15.30 5.88 -11.44
CA PRO A 267 -15.82 7.21 -11.11
C PRO A 267 -16.65 7.18 -9.82
N PRO A 268 -16.71 8.29 -9.06
CA PRO A 268 -17.62 8.41 -7.93
C PRO A 268 -19.07 8.28 -8.39
N LEU A 269 -19.98 7.98 -7.44
CA LEU A 269 -21.40 7.82 -7.74
C LEU A 269 -21.96 9.05 -8.46
N GLN A 270 -22.91 8.84 -9.38
CA GLN A 270 -23.46 9.91 -10.21
C GLN A 270 -23.94 11.11 -9.39
N ARG A 271 -24.60 10.87 -8.25
CA ARG A 271 -25.06 11.92 -7.34
C ARG A 271 -23.94 12.82 -6.79
N VAL A 272 -22.75 12.26 -6.57
CA VAL A 272 -21.56 13.01 -6.14
C VAL A 272 -21.05 13.85 -7.30
N ARG A 273 -21.03 13.31 -8.52
CA ARG A 273 -20.65 14.06 -9.73
C ARG A 273 -21.59 15.23 -9.97
N ASP A 274 -22.90 15.00 -9.84
CA ASP A 274 -23.92 16.04 -10.00
C ASP A 274 -23.76 17.15 -8.96
N LEU A 275 -23.45 16.80 -7.71
CA LEU A 275 -23.14 17.76 -6.63
C LEU A 275 -21.93 18.63 -6.99
N LEU A 276 -20.83 18.03 -7.45
CA LEU A 276 -19.61 18.76 -7.81
C LEU A 276 -19.80 19.63 -9.06
N VAL A 277 -20.55 19.15 -10.05
CA VAL A 277 -20.92 19.96 -11.23
C VAL A 277 -21.78 21.15 -10.83
N LYS A 278 -22.76 20.96 -9.94
CA LYS A 278 -23.59 22.06 -9.38
C LYS A 278 -22.73 23.08 -8.63
N ALA A 279 -21.82 22.60 -7.77
CA ALA A 279 -20.90 23.46 -7.02
C ALA A 279 -20.00 24.28 -7.95
N HIS A 280 -19.42 23.64 -8.96
CA HIS A 280 -18.59 24.32 -9.96
C HIS A 280 -19.36 25.40 -10.73
N ALA A 281 -20.61 25.11 -11.13
CA ALA A 281 -21.47 26.06 -11.83
C ALA A 281 -21.83 27.29 -10.98
N GLN A 282 -21.83 27.15 -9.65
CA GLN A 282 -22.05 28.24 -8.71
C GLN A 282 -20.75 28.98 -8.31
N GLY A 283 -19.63 28.66 -8.95
CA GLY A 283 -18.33 29.29 -8.67
C GLY A 283 -17.62 28.76 -7.42
N VAL A 284 -18.10 27.68 -6.82
CA VAL A 284 -17.42 27.01 -5.70
C VAL A 284 -16.21 26.26 -6.24
N GLU A 285 -15.05 26.53 -5.66
CA GLU A 285 -13.84 25.75 -5.95
C GLU A 285 -14.03 24.32 -5.46
N CYS A 286 -14.11 23.36 -6.38
CA CYS A 286 -14.42 21.98 -6.04
C CYS A 286 -13.72 20.98 -6.96
N GLY A 287 -13.64 19.74 -6.51
CA GLY A 287 -13.12 18.66 -7.34
C GLY A 287 -12.99 17.32 -6.64
N VAL A 288 -12.92 16.28 -7.46
CA VAL A 288 -12.53 14.94 -7.04
C VAL A 288 -11.02 14.90 -6.90
N VAL A 289 -10.53 14.42 -5.76
CA VAL A 289 -9.11 14.22 -5.47
C VAL A 289 -8.84 12.71 -5.43
N PRO A 290 -8.14 12.14 -6.42
CA PRO A 290 -7.88 10.70 -6.45
C PRO A 290 -6.85 10.31 -5.39
N ILE A 291 -7.21 9.45 -4.45
CA ILE A 291 -6.35 9.02 -3.34
C ILE A 291 -6.15 7.51 -3.35
N GLU A 292 -4.97 7.06 -2.93
CA GLU A 292 -4.70 5.63 -2.70
C GLU A 292 -5.39 5.13 -1.42
N SER A 293 -5.28 5.90 -0.33
CA SER A 293 -5.94 5.63 0.94
C SER A 293 -6.05 6.89 1.81
N PHE A 294 -6.93 6.83 2.82
CA PHE A 294 -7.08 7.87 3.84
C PHE A 294 -5.76 8.10 4.61
N ASP A 295 -5.03 7.04 4.95
CA ASP A 295 -3.76 7.14 5.66
C ASP A 295 -2.68 7.86 4.82
N GLU A 296 -2.64 7.61 3.52
CA GLU A 296 -1.63 8.20 2.62
C GLU A 296 -1.89 9.68 2.35
N VAL A 297 -3.14 10.06 2.03
CA VAL A 297 -3.44 11.49 1.82
C VAL A 297 -3.19 12.30 3.09
N LEU A 298 -3.57 11.81 4.27
CA LEU A 298 -3.30 12.51 5.54
C LEU A 298 -1.80 12.62 5.83
N ARG A 299 -0.99 11.63 5.41
CA ARG A 299 0.47 11.72 5.50
C ARG A 299 1.00 12.87 4.64
N ASP A 300 0.51 13.02 3.42
CA ASP A 300 0.94 14.09 2.54
C ASP A 300 0.48 15.47 3.03
N LEU A 301 -0.72 15.56 3.61
CA LEU A 301 -1.20 16.79 4.24
C LEU A 301 -0.32 17.20 5.42
N VAL A 302 -0.04 16.29 6.35
CA VAL A 302 0.80 16.57 7.52
C VAL A 302 2.19 17.06 7.12
N ARG A 303 2.78 16.51 6.06
CA ARG A 303 4.11 16.90 5.57
C ARG A 303 4.20 18.35 5.10
N LEU A 304 3.09 18.94 4.66
CA LEU A 304 3.06 20.30 4.12
C LEU A 304 2.55 21.36 5.11
N VAL A 305 2.01 20.94 6.25
CA VAL A 305 1.54 21.87 7.28
C VAL A 305 2.71 22.19 8.22
N PRO A 306 3.14 23.46 8.32
CA PRO A 306 4.23 23.84 9.20
C PRO A 306 3.82 23.74 10.68
N ASP A 307 4.83 23.62 11.55
CA ASP A 307 4.71 23.70 13.01
C ASP A 307 3.76 22.66 13.64
N LEU A 308 3.63 21.47 13.04
CA LEU A 308 2.92 20.34 13.65
C LEU A 308 3.83 19.58 14.62
N ASP A 309 3.32 19.31 15.82
CA ASP A 309 3.93 18.35 16.73
C ASP A 309 3.77 16.92 16.18
N SER A 310 4.85 16.36 15.65
CA SER A 310 4.87 15.01 15.09
C SER A 310 5.07 13.92 16.13
N ALA A 311 5.24 14.24 17.42
CA ALA A 311 5.60 13.25 18.45
C ALA A 311 4.63 12.05 18.50
N ALA A 312 3.32 12.30 18.43
CA ALA A 312 2.32 11.24 18.41
C ALA A 312 2.36 10.38 17.13
N LEU A 313 2.71 11.00 15.99
CA LEU A 313 2.85 10.32 14.70
C LEU A 313 4.13 9.49 14.63
N ASP A 314 5.23 10.02 15.16
CA ASP A 314 6.51 9.33 15.26
C ASP A 314 6.41 8.15 16.24
N ALA A 315 5.72 8.34 17.38
CA ALA A 315 5.40 7.26 18.31
C ALA A 315 4.52 6.19 17.62
N PHE A 316 3.50 6.57 16.85
CA PHE A 316 2.67 5.63 16.09
C PHE A 316 3.48 4.85 15.05
N ALA A 317 4.39 5.52 14.34
CA ALA A 317 5.31 4.88 13.40
C ALA A 317 6.28 3.91 14.11
N SER A 318 6.64 4.20 15.35
CA SER A 318 7.49 3.34 16.19
C SER A 318 6.75 2.11 16.74
N GLU A 319 5.47 2.25 17.13
CA GLU A 319 4.64 1.16 17.67
C GLU A 319 4.32 0.09 16.64
N ARG A 320 4.16 0.46 15.36
CA ARG A 320 3.93 -0.50 14.27
C ARG A 320 5.21 -1.22 13.81
N ARG A 321 6.35 -1.07 14.50
CA ARG A 321 7.53 -1.93 14.31
C ARG A 321 7.45 -3.23 15.13
N VAL A 322 6.43 -4.04 14.86
CA VAL A 322 6.47 -5.47 15.19
C VAL A 322 5.96 -6.27 14.01
N TRP A 323 6.85 -6.55 13.06
CA TRP A 323 6.72 -7.78 12.29
C TRP A 323 7.49 -8.81 13.08
N THR A 324 6.87 -9.40 14.10
CA THR A 324 7.47 -10.59 14.70
C THR A 324 7.54 -11.66 13.62
N PRO A 325 8.72 -12.26 13.37
CA PRO A 325 8.79 -13.44 12.54
C PRO A 325 7.78 -14.47 13.08
N ALA A 326 6.98 -15.06 12.21
CA ALA A 326 6.05 -16.11 12.62
C ALA A 326 6.84 -17.17 13.40
N ALA A 327 6.35 -17.57 14.57
CA ALA A 327 7.02 -18.57 15.39
C ALA A 327 7.30 -19.82 14.55
N LYS A 328 8.53 -20.35 14.63
CA LYS A 328 8.95 -21.53 13.88
C LYS A 328 7.99 -22.68 14.23
N PRO A 329 7.14 -23.17 13.31
CA PRO A 329 6.14 -24.16 13.67
C PRO A 329 6.81 -25.46 14.12
N THR A 330 6.43 -25.95 15.30
CA THR A 330 6.91 -27.21 15.87
C THR A 330 5.90 -28.32 15.56
N GLY A 331 6.32 -29.35 14.81
CA GLY A 331 5.51 -30.54 14.55
C GLY A 331 5.87 -31.26 13.24
N ARG A 332 5.66 -32.58 13.20
CA ARG A 332 5.79 -33.40 11.98
C ARG A 332 4.40 -33.67 11.38
N ARG A 333 3.91 -32.82 10.48
CA ARG A 333 2.97 -33.24 9.41
C ARG A 333 3.15 -32.42 8.14
N GLY A 334 3.68 -33.09 7.11
CA GLY A 334 3.76 -32.64 5.72
C GLY A 334 4.89 -31.64 5.46
N TRP A 335 5.95 -32.11 4.79
CA TRP A 335 6.90 -31.24 4.08
C TRP A 335 6.12 -30.27 3.15
N PRO A 336 6.67 -29.09 2.86
CA PRO A 336 5.98 -27.79 2.84
C PRO A 336 4.80 -27.64 1.87
N VAL A 337 3.87 -26.76 2.24
CA VAL A 337 2.60 -26.52 1.50
C VAL A 337 2.83 -25.68 0.23
N LEU A 338 3.80 -24.76 0.25
CA LEU A 338 4.26 -23.98 -0.91
C LEU A 338 5.79 -23.77 -0.84
N ARG A 339 6.47 -24.00 -1.96
CA ARG A 339 7.89 -23.66 -2.14
C ARG A 339 8.00 -22.26 -2.74
N PHE A 340 8.84 -21.41 -2.16
CA PHE A 340 9.15 -20.11 -2.70
C PHE A 340 10.44 -20.16 -3.53
N ASN A 341 10.63 -19.15 -4.37
CA ASN A 341 11.80 -18.98 -5.21
C ASN A 341 12.88 -18.09 -4.57
N ALA A 342 13.03 -18.18 -3.24
CA ALA A 342 13.88 -17.29 -2.45
C ALA A 342 15.03 -18.08 -1.79
N LEU A 343 16.27 -17.62 -1.94
CA LEU A 343 17.47 -18.16 -1.27
C LEU A 343 17.87 -17.23 -0.12
N GLU A 344 18.08 -17.77 1.07
CA GLU A 344 18.51 -16.96 2.22
C GLU A 344 19.96 -16.50 2.05
N LEU A 345 20.24 -15.22 2.29
CA LEU A 345 21.61 -14.76 2.49
C LEU A 345 22.02 -15.04 3.92
N THR A 346 22.75 -16.14 4.12
CA THR A 346 23.24 -16.58 5.44
C THR A 346 24.45 -15.77 5.91
N HIS A 347 25.18 -15.18 4.97
CA HIS A 347 26.27 -14.25 5.25
C HIS A 347 26.18 -13.03 4.32
N LEU A 348 26.42 -11.86 4.90
CA LEU A 348 26.46 -10.56 4.23
C LEU A 348 27.75 -9.85 4.63
N PRO A 349 28.28 -8.94 3.78
CA PRO A 349 29.39 -8.10 4.19
C PRO A 349 28.94 -7.18 5.33
N THR A 350 29.76 -7.11 6.38
CA THR A 350 29.50 -6.30 7.59
C THR A 350 30.16 -4.93 7.53
N LEU A 351 31.02 -4.69 6.55
CA LEU A 351 31.78 -3.45 6.38
C LEU A 351 31.86 -3.09 4.90
N CYS A 352 31.86 -1.80 4.61
CA CYS A 352 32.27 -1.23 3.33
C CYS A 352 33.13 0.03 3.56
N ARG A 353 33.80 0.54 2.52
CA ARG A 353 34.50 1.82 2.60
C ARG A 353 33.49 2.96 2.51
N LYS A 354 33.68 3.99 3.33
CA LYS A 354 32.99 5.27 3.22
C LYS A 354 34.01 6.35 2.89
N VAL A 355 33.79 7.01 1.77
CA VAL A 355 34.62 8.11 1.28
C VAL A 355 33.77 9.37 1.27
N VAL A 356 34.19 10.39 2.01
CA VAL A 356 33.58 11.72 1.96
C VAL A 356 34.42 12.56 1.02
N CYS A 357 33.79 13.02 -0.06
CA CYS A 357 34.41 13.81 -1.11
C CYS A 357 33.34 14.68 -1.79
N ASP A 358 33.77 15.70 -2.51
CA ASP A 358 32.95 16.71 -3.17
C ASP A 358 32.33 16.22 -4.49
N ILE A 359 32.09 14.91 -4.60
CA ILE A 359 31.47 14.28 -5.77
C ILE A 359 29.94 14.43 -5.74
N GLY A 360 29.38 14.64 -6.93
CA GLY A 360 27.96 14.85 -7.13
C GLY A 360 27.09 13.60 -6.96
N GLY A 361 26.22 13.36 -7.94
CA GLY A 361 25.20 12.31 -7.89
C GLY A 361 25.73 10.91 -8.23
N THR A 362 24.82 9.93 -8.24
CA THR A 362 25.14 8.53 -8.61
C THR A 362 25.73 8.40 -10.03
N GLY A 363 25.38 9.31 -10.94
CA GLY A 363 25.97 9.38 -12.28
C GLY A 363 27.47 9.73 -12.24
N ASP A 364 27.83 10.73 -11.45
CA ASP A 364 29.21 11.21 -11.31
C ASP A 364 30.09 10.16 -10.62
N VAL A 365 29.57 9.51 -9.57
CA VAL A 365 30.25 8.37 -8.93
C VAL A 365 30.51 7.26 -9.93
N ARG A 366 29.55 6.92 -10.79
CA ARG A 366 29.74 5.89 -11.82
C ARG A 366 30.78 6.28 -12.86
N ALA A 367 30.78 7.54 -13.29
CA ALA A 367 31.77 8.06 -14.25
C ALA A 367 33.19 8.07 -13.67
N ALA A 368 33.34 8.48 -12.40
CA ALA A 368 34.61 8.52 -11.69
C ALA A 368 35.23 7.12 -11.51
N ILE A 369 34.40 6.12 -11.19
CA ILE A 369 34.83 4.71 -11.06
C ILE A 369 35.31 4.17 -12.41
N GLY A 370 34.54 4.37 -13.48
CA GLY A 370 34.83 3.83 -14.82
C GLY A 370 34.88 2.30 -14.84
N ASP A 371 35.89 1.74 -15.51
CA ASP A 371 36.09 0.28 -15.65
C ASP A 371 36.94 -0.33 -14.53
N ARG A 372 37.24 0.43 -13.48
CA ARG A 372 38.04 -0.05 -12.34
C ARG A 372 37.27 -1.15 -11.58
N PRO A 373 37.97 -2.09 -10.91
CA PRO A 373 37.35 -3.13 -10.10
C PRO A 373 36.86 -2.56 -8.74
N VAL A 374 35.96 -1.59 -8.80
CA VAL A 374 35.35 -0.92 -7.64
C VAL A 374 33.85 -0.88 -7.82
N LEU A 375 33.12 -1.20 -6.75
CA LEU A 375 31.66 -1.08 -6.70
C LEU A 375 31.33 0.04 -5.74
N ALA A 376 30.66 1.09 -6.21
CA ALA A 376 30.37 2.26 -5.38
C ALA A 376 28.95 2.80 -5.59
N ALA A 377 28.41 3.40 -4.54
CA ALA A 377 27.09 4.03 -4.56
C ALA A 377 27.05 5.30 -3.69
N ARG A 378 26.31 6.32 -4.14
CA ARG A 378 26.19 7.61 -3.44
C ARG A 378 25.15 7.53 -2.33
N SER A 379 25.58 7.81 -1.10
CA SER A 379 24.73 7.92 0.09
C SER A 379 24.77 9.33 0.69
N GLN A 380 23.87 9.65 1.62
CA GLN A 380 23.92 10.91 2.40
C GLN A 380 25.24 11.07 3.17
N ALA A 381 25.81 9.96 3.68
CA ALA A 381 27.04 9.97 4.48
C ALA A 381 28.33 10.05 3.66
N GLY A 382 28.26 9.99 2.33
CA GLY A 382 29.43 9.87 1.45
C GLY A 382 29.21 8.87 0.32
N VAL A 383 30.29 8.46 -0.33
CA VAL A 383 30.34 7.35 -1.28
C VAL A 383 30.64 6.07 -0.51
N LEU A 384 29.75 5.09 -0.60
CA LEU A 384 29.98 3.74 -0.07
C LEU A 384 30.63 2.89 -1.17
N ALA A 385 31.70 2.16 -0.87
CA ALA A 385 32.45 1.41 -1.86
C ALA A 385 33.00 0.06 -1.37
N PHE A 386 33.11 -0.88 -2.30
CA PHE A 386 33.88 -2.13 -2.21
C PHE A 386 34.98 -2.11 -3.27
N GLY A 387 36.18 -2.56 -2.91
CA GLY A 387 37.36 -2.58 -3.79
C GLY A 387 38.66 -2.42 -3.00
N ARG A 388 39.79 -2.44 -3.70
CA ARG A 388 41.10 -2.11 -3.12
C ARG A 388 41.14 -0.64 -2.74
N ASP A 389 41.76 -0.31 -1.62
CA ASP A 389 41.81 1.08 -1.14
C ASP A 389 42.51 2.00 -2.14
N VAL A 390 43.55 1.49 -2.83
CA VAL A 390 44.27 2.23 -3.87
C VAL A 390 43.36 2.57 -5.05
N ASP A 391 42.53 1.62 -5.49
CA ASP A 391 41.62 1.83 -6.62
C ASP A 391 40.49 2.79 -6.25
N VAL A 392 39.94 2.69 -5.03
CA VAL A 392 38.90 3.61 -4.53
C VAL A 392 39.45 5.04 -4.41
N ARG A 393 40.66 5.21 -3.87
CA ARG A 393 41.30 6.53 -3.75
C ARG A 393 41.65 7.12 -5.11
N SER A 394 42.18 6.30 -6.02
CA SER A 394 42.49 6.74 -7.39
C SER A 394 41.23 7.11 -8.17
N ALA A 395 40.10 6.42 -7.96
CA ALA A 395 38.83 6.75 -8.62
C ALA A 395 38.24 8.09 -8.15
N LEU A 396 38.52 8.49 -6.90
CA LEU A 396 37.92 9.67 -6.27
C LEU A 396 38.93 10.80 -6.00
N SER A 397 40.14 10.71 -6.56
CA SER A 397 41.23 11.67 -6.30
C SER A 397 40.87 13.10 -6.66
N ASP A 398 40.11 13.26 -7.74
CA ASP A 398 39.79 14.57 -8.33
C ASP A 398 38.69 15.31 -7.54
N PHE A 399 38.08 14.65 -6.56
CA PHE A 399 36.93 15.16 -5.81
C PHE A 399 37.25 15.52 -4.35
N ASN A 400 38.52 15.76 -4.01
CA ASN A 400 38.94 16.22 -2.67
C ASN A 400 38.43 15.32 -1.52
N ILE A 401 39.13 14.22 -1.26
CA ILE A 401 38.75 13.26 -0.22
C ILE A 401 39.04 13.86 1.17
N THR A 402 37.99 14.10 1.95
CA THR A 402 38.08 14.66 3.32
C THR A 402 38.04 13.60 4.41
N ASP A 403 37.36 12.47 4.17
CA ASP A 403 37.34 11.31 5.08
C ASP A 403 37.40 10.01 4.27
N PHE A 404 38.18 9.05 4.77
CA PHE A 404 38.28 7.71 4.22
C PHE A 404 38.27 6.72 5.37
N SER A 405 37.08 6.21 5.68
CA SER A 405 36.83 5.39 6.86
C SER A 405 36.02 4.14 6.54
N LEU A 406 35.81 3.29 7.54
CA LEU A 406 34.94 2.12 7.43
C LEU A 406 33.50 2.51 7.76
N HIS A 407 32.55 1.88 7.08
CA HIS A 407 31.13 1.96 7.38
C HIS A 407 30.60 0.56 7.68
N ALA A 408 30.04 0.40 8.87
CA ALA A 408 29.36 -0.83 9.27
C ALA A 408 28.11 -1.00 8.43
N VAL A 409 27.89 -2.19 7.87
CA VAL A 409 26.68 -2.58 7.15
C VAL A 409 25.78 -3.35 8.10
N GLU A 410 24.62 -2.79 8.41
CA GLU A 410 23.68 -3.38 9.36
C GLU A 410 22.50 -4.00 8.63
N ALA A 411 22.27 -5.30 8.83
CA ALA A 411 21.18 -6.03 8.20
C ALA A 411 19.81 -5.33 8.39
N LYS A 412 19.56 -4.74 9.57
CA LYS A 412 18.31 -4.03 9.87
C LYS A 412 18.03 -2.84 8.94
N ARG A 413 19.06 -2.16 8.41
CA ARG A 413 18.92 -1.03 7.47
C ARG A 413 18.60 -1.49 6.04
N LEU A 414 18.87 -2.76 5.74
CA LEU A 414 18.59 -3.37 4.44
C LEU A 414 17.11 -3.74 4.24
N ARG A 415 16.28 -3.50 5.26
CA ARG A 415 14.82 -3.69 5.18
C ARG A 415 14.17 -2.80 4.12
N TYR A 416 14.66 -1.58 3.95
CA TYR A 416 14.11 -0.62 3.00
C TYR A 416 14.95 -0.58 1.72
N ASP A 417 14.34 -0.10 0.62
CA ASP A 417 15.09 0.14 -0.61
C ASP A 417 16.00 1.35 -0.42
N SER A 418 17.27 1.07 -0.12
CA SER A 418 18.28 2.07 0.20
C SER A 418 19.47 1.97 -0.76
N THR A 419 20.28 3.02 -0.83
CA THR A 419 21.57 2.99 -1.55
C THR A 419 22.44 1.82 -1.08
N GLU A 420 22.45 1.54 0.22
CA GLU A 420 23.21 0.43 0.82
C GLU A 420 22.72 -0.93 0.26
N ARG A 421 21.39 -1.15 0.21
CA ARG A 421 20.81 -2.36 -0.40
C ARG A 421 21.08 -2.44 -1.90
N GLY A 422 21.04 -1.32 -2.61
CA GLY A 422 21.39 -1.24 -4.03
C GLY A 422 22.85 -1.60 -4.31
N LEU A 423 23.79 -1.15 -3.46
CA LEU A 423 25.20 -1.50 -3.54
C LEU A 423 25.42 -2.99 -3.28
N LEU A 424 24.76 -3.57 -2.28
CA LEU A 424 24.83 -5.01 -2.00
C LEU A 424 24.24 -5.84 -3.13
N LYS A 425 23.12 -5.40 -3.72
CA LYS A 425 22.55 -6.03 -4.92
C LYS A 425 23.59 -6.07 -6.03
N GLN A 426 24.21 -4.92 -6.34
CA GLN A 426 25.22 -4.82 -7.38
C GLN A 426 26.42 -5.76 -7.11
N ALA A 427 26.90 -5.79 -5.87
CA ALA A 427 28.02 -6.63 -5.48
C ALA A 427 27.70 -8.13 -5.56
N LEU A 428 26.52 -8.54 -5.12
CA LEU A 428 26.08 -9.93 -5.21
C LEU A 428 25.95 -10.37 -6.67
N SER A 429 25.35 -9.55 -7.53
CA SER A 429 25.22 -9.85 -8.97
C SER A 429 26.57 -10.02 -9.66
N VAL A 430 27.57 -9.21 -9.29
CA VAL A 430 28.95 -9.34 -9.78
C VAL A 430 29.61 -10.62 -9.25
N ALA A 431 29.45 -10.92 -7.96
CA ALA A 431 29.98 -12.13 -7.35
C ALA A 431 29.39 -13.41 -8.01
N LEU A 432 28.08 -13.42 -8.27
CA LEU A 432 27.40 -14.51 -8.97
C LEU A 432 27.87 -14.63 -10.44
N SER A 433 27.97 -13.51 -11.14
CA SER A 433 28.45 -13.46 -12.53
C SER A 433 29.86 -14.04 -12.66
N LYS A 434 30.77 -13.64 -11.77
CA LYS A 434 32.16 -14.11 -11.73
C LYS A 434 32.27 -15.58 -11.37
N THR A 435 31.68 -15.98 -10.23
CA THR A 435 31.81 -17.35 -9.69
C THR A 435 31.23 -18.39 -10.64
N HIS A 436 30.13 -18.04 -11.32
CA HIS A 436 29.37 -18.99 -12.12
C HIS A 436 29.56 -18.85 -13.63
N SER A 437 30.47 -17.97 -14.07
CA SER A 437 30.67 -17.65 -15.48
C SER A 437 29.35 -17.30 -16.18
N LEU A 438 28.62 -16.33 -15.60
CA LEU A 438 27.34 -15.82 -16.12
C LEU A 438 27.54 -14.40 -16.67
N VAL A 439 26.91 -14.09 -17.79
CA VAL A 439 26.79 -12.73 -18.31
C VAL A 439 25.73 -11.99 -17.49
N LEU A 440 26.13 -10.84 -16.93
CA LEU A 440 25.27 -9.96 -16.16
C LEU A 440 24.67 -8.85 -17.02
N GLN A 441 23.34 -8.77 -17.08
CA GLN A 441 22.60 -7.65 -17.63
C GLN A 441 21.81 -6.94 -16.53
N ARG A 442 22.27 -5.75 -16.15
CA ARG A 442 21.64 -4.94 -15.09
C ARG A 442 20.31 -4.35 -15.55
N ARG A 443 19.27 -4.43 -14.73
CA ARG A 443 18.03 -3.64 -14.88
C ARG A 443 17.72 -2.91 -13.58
N ARG A 444 16.78 -1.95 -13.65
CA ARG A 444 16.36 -1.13 -12.50
C ARG A 444 15.92 -1.99 -11.31
N ASN A 445 15.03 -2.97 -11.53
CA ASN A 445 14.38 -3.72 -10.45
C ASN A 445 14.88 -5.17 -10.29
N SER A 446 15.53 -5.74 -11.30
CA SER A 446 16.07 -7.10 -11.28
C SER A 446 17.34 -7.18 -12.11
N ASP A 447 18.25 -8.09 -11.78
CA ASP A 447 19.44 -8.34 -12.58
C ASP A 447 19.28 -9.68 -13.30
N LEU A 448 19.59 -9.68 -14.59
CA LEU A 448 19.46 -10.85 -15.44
C LEU A 448 20.83 -11.52 -15.58
N LEU A 449 20.88 -12.81 -15.33
CA LEU A 449 22.07 -13.64 -15.46
C LEU A 449 21.82 -14.74 -16.49
N ARG A 450 22.72 -14.88 -17.47
CA ARG A 450 22.69 -15.98 -18.45
C ARG A 450 24.04 -16.68 -18.54
N PRO A 451 24.11 -17.96 -18.90
CA PRO A 451 25.38 -18.62 -19.20
C PRO A 451 26.20 -17.84 -20.24
N VAL A 452 27.52 -17.73 -20.00
CA VAL A 452 28.47 -17.21 -21.01
C VAL A 452 28.57 -18.20 -22.17
N ASP A 453 28.84 -19.47 -21.85
CA ASP A 453 28.92 -20.58 -22.78
C ASP A 453 27.87 -21.62 -22.40
N VAL A 454 26.91 -21.83 -23.29
CA VAL A 454 25.79 -22.77 -23.12
C VAL A 454 26.18 -24.22 -23.39
N ASP A 455 27.35 -24.45 -23.99
CA ASP A 455 27.79 -25.79 -24.41
C ASP A 455 28.52 -26.56 -23.31
N LEU A 456 28.93 -25.88 -22.24
CA LEU A 456 29.57 -26.49 -21.08
C LEU A 456 28.66 -27.55 -20.41
N SER A 457 29.25 -28.68 -20.02
CA SER A 457 28.54 -29.81 -19.39
C SER A 457 27.82 -29.46 -18.09
N ARG A 458 28.26 -28.41 -17.39
CA ARG A 458 27.55 -27.88 -16.19
C ARG A 458 26.11 -27.45 -16.46
N TRP A 459 25.74 -27.21 -17.72
CA TRP A 459 24.40 -26.80 -18.12
C TRP A 459 23.56 -27.97 -18.68
N ASP A 460 24.06 -29.21 -18.63
CA ASP A 460 23.36 -30.39 -19.15
C ASP A 460 22.01 -30.61 -18.48
N ASP A 461 21.95 -30.49 -17.15
CA ASP A 461 20.69 -30.56 -16.39
C ASP A 461 19.70 -29.47 -16.86
N LEU A 462 20.18 -28.25 -17.11
CA LEU A 462 19.32 -27.17 -17.61
C LEU A 462 18.85 -27.46 -19.04
N ARG A 463 19.73 -27.99 -19.91
CA ARG A 463 19.40 -28.43 -21.27
C ARG A 463 18.32 -29.50 -21.27
N GLN A 464 18.41 -30.48 -20.38
CA GLN A 464 17.39 -31.51 -20.23
C GLN A 464 16.04 -30.92 -19.78
N LEU A 465 16.06 -29.91 -18.91
CA LEU A 465 14.84 -29.27 -18.40
C LEU A 465 14.17 -28.33 -19.41
N THR A 466 14.93 -27.57 -20.21
CA THR A 466 14.37 -26.52 -21.10
C THR A 466 14.52 -26.79 -22.59
N GLY A 467 15.24 -27.84 -22.98
CA GLY A 467 15.72 -28.02 -24.34
C GLY A 467 16.87 -27.05 -24.66
N PRO A 468 16.93 -26.47 -25.87
CA PRO A 468 17.99 -25.54 -26.24
C PRO A 468 18.07 -24.35 -25.28
N LEU A 469 19.29 -23.92 -24.94
CA LEU A 469 19.54 -22.82 -23.99
C LEU A 469 19.75 -21.47 -24.67
N ALA A 470 19.96 -21.45 -25.97
CA ALA A 470 20.10 -20.23 -26.74
C ALA A 470 19.60 -20.44 -28.17
N GLY A 471 19.24 -19.34 -28.83
CA GLY A 471 18.86 -19.35 -30.23
C GLY A 471 18.41 -17.99 -30.72
N THR A 472 17.84 -17.96 -31.92
CA THR A 472 17.19 -16.78 -32.50
C THR A 472 15.67 -16.97 -32.55
N VAL A 473 14.92 -15.87 -32.57
CA VAL A 473 13.47 -15.91 -32.74
C VAL A 473 13.15 -16.16 -34.22
N LYS A 474 12.21 -17.07 -34.50
CA LYS A 474 11.83 -17.43 -35.87
C LYS A 474 11.30 -16.20 -36.62
N GLY A 475 11.87 -15.92 -37.80
CA GLY A 475 11.53 -14.75 -38.61
C GLY A 475 12.20 -13.44 -38.15
N HIS A 476 12.93 -13.46 -37.03
CA HIS A 476 13.58 -12.30 -36.42
C HIS A 476 15.00 -12.66 -35.95
N PRO A 477 15.96 -12.86 -36.88
CA PRO A 477 17.33 -13.26 -36.56
C PRO A 477 18.09 -12.22 -35.73
N GLU A 478 17.63 -10.97 -35.72
CA GLU A 478 18.14 -9.88 -34.90
C GLU A 478 17.84 -10.07 -33.41
N ILE A 479 16.81 -10.86 -33.06
CA ILE A 479 16.44 -11.15 -31.67
C ILE A 479 17.06 -12.47 -31.25
N ARG A 480 18.07 -12.40 -30.40
CA ARG A 480 18.68 -13.57 -29.76
C ARG A 480 18.04 -13.81 -28.40
N TRP A 481 17.81 -15.06 -28.05
CA TRP A 481 17.27 -15.45 -26.76
C TRP A 481 18.21 -16.43 -26.06
N HIS A 482 18.21 -16.36 -24.74
CA HIS A 482 19.00 -17.22 -23.85
C HIS A 482 18.14 -17.66 -22.67
N GLU A 483 18.31 -18.89 -22.20
CA GLU A 483 17.83 -19.31 -20.90
C GLU A 483 18.70 -18.70 -19.81
N GLY A 484 18.04 -18.19 -18.78
CA GLY A 484 18.74 -17.57 -17.67
C GLY A 484 17.82 -17.34 -16.49
N VAL A 485 18.22 -16.40 -15.65
CA VAL A 485 17.57 -16.17 -14.37
C VAL A 485 17.56 -14.69 -14.03
N GLY A 486 16.39 -14.21 -13.60
CA GLY A 486 16.25 -12.92 -12.95
C GLY A 486 16.56 -13.04 -11.47
N THR A 487 17.30 -12.09 -10.93
CA THR A 487 17.65 -12.04 -9.52
C THR A 487 17.25 -10.70 -8.89
N ARG A 488 16.73 -10.74 -7.66
CA ARG A 488 16.36 -9.55 -6.89
C ARG A 488 16.63 -9.79 -5.41
N LEU A 489 17.16 -8.77 -4.73
CA LEU A 489 17.22 -8.79 -3.26
C LEU A 489 15.90 -8.30 -2.67
N ASP A 490 15.40 -9.04 -1.67
CA ASP A 490 14.21 -8.67 -0.93
C ASP A 490 14.35 -8.96 0.57
N TRP A 491 13.53 -8.29 1.39
CA TRP A 491 13.55 -8.44 2.84
C TRP A 491 12.29 -9.17 3.33
N ALA A 492 12.46 -10.27 4.05
CA ALA A 492 11.37 -11.01 4.66
C ALA A 492 11.86 -11.77 5.90
N ASN A 493 11.01 -11.89 6.93
CA ASN A 493 11.32 -12.66 8.15
C ASN A 493 12.63 -12.21 8.83
N ASP A 494 12.84 -10.89 8.92
CA ASP A 494 14.05 -10.23 9.43
C ASP A 494 15.37 -10.69 8.78
N ARG A 495 15.29 -11.13 7.52
CA ARG A 495 16.42 -11.62 6.73
C ARG A 495 16.36 -11.07 5.31
N LEU A 496 17.52 -11.04 4.68
CA LEU A 496 17.66 -10.73 3.27
C LEU A 496 17.62 -12.01 2.44
N TRP A 497 16.88 -11.96 1.34
CA TRP A 497 16.66 -13.08 0.44
C TRP A 497 17.02 -12.69 -0.99
N LEU A 498 17.62 -13.63 -1.71
CA LEU A 498 17.80 -13.56 -3.15
C LEU A 498 16.62 -14.27 -3.81
N LEU A 499 15.71 -13.50 -4.41
CA LEU A 499 14.65 -14.03 -5.25
C LEU A 499 15.21 -14.43 -6.61
N VAL A 500 14.80 -15.60 -7.08
CA VAL A 500 15.31 -16.26 -8.29
C VAL A 500 14.13 -16.51 -9.23
N GLU A 501 14.15 -15.94 -10.42
CA GLU A 501 13.08 -16.06 -11.41
C GLU A 501 13.62 -16.66 -12.71
N PRO A 502 13.50 -17.99 -12.92
CA PRO A 502 13.92 -18.62 -14.16
C PRO A 502 13.15 -18.05 -15.35
N ARG A 503 13.85 -17.50 -16.35
CA ARG A 503 13.22 -16.77 -17.46
C ARG A 503 14.08 -16.76 -18.71
N THR A 504 13.43 -16.52 -19.84
CA THR A 504 14.13 -16.28 -21.11
C THR A 504 14.58 -14.81 -21.18
N ILE A 505 15.87 -14.61 -21.48
CA ILE A 505 16.53 -13.30 -21.62
C ILE A 505 16.73 -13.03 -23.11
N PHE A 506 16.44 -11.80 -23.54
CA PHE A 506 16.51 -11.41 -24.94
C PHE A 506 17.54 -10.31 -25.19
N GLU A 507 18.24 -10.41 -26.31
CA GLU A 507 19.18 -9.43 -26.86
C GLU A 507 18.68 -8.96 -28.24
N GLY A 508 18.99 -7.71 -28.62
CA GLY A 508 18.52 -7.14 -29.90
C GLY A 508 17.06 -6.64 -29.90
N VAL A 509 16.44 -6.50 -28.72
CA VAL A 509 15.06 -6.02 -28.60
C VAL A 509 15.01 -4.49 -28.72
N THR A 510 14.19 -4.01 -29.64
CA THR A 510 13.82 -2.61 -29.89
C THR A 510 12.33 -2.39 -29.56
N GLN A 511 11.86 -1.14 -29.59
CA GLN A 511 10.43 -0.85 -29.35
C GLN A 511 9.52 -1.51 -30.40
N LEU A 512 10.01 -1.65 -31.63
CA LEU A 512 9.24 -2.19 -32.75
C LEU A 512 9.07 -3.72 -32.69
N ASN A 513 10.04 -4.44 -32.11
CA ASN A 513 10.04 -5.91 -32.07
C ASN A 513 9.80 -6.50 -30.66
N LYS A 514 9.46 -5.65 -29.70
CA LYS A 514 9.22 -6.02 -28.30
C LYS A 514 8.06 -7.01 -28.12
N SER A 515 6.97 -6.84 -28.88
CA SER A 515 5.81 -7.75 -28.84
C SER A 515 6.21 -9.16 -29.24
N VAL A 516 6.98 -9.29 -30.33
CA VAL A 516 7.48 -10.57 -30.84
C VAL A 516 8.33 -11.31 -29.81
N ALA A 517 9.26 -10.62 -29.15
CA ALA A 517 10.08 -11.22 -28.09
C ALA A 517 9.22 -11.67 -26.89
N SER A 518 8.21 -10.88 -26.51
CA SER A 518 7.29 -11.20 -25.42
C SER A 518 6.43 -12.43 -25.76
N ASP A 519 5.90 -12.51 -26.98
CA ASP A 519 5.09 -13.65 -27.44
C ASP A 519 5.91 -14.94 -27.48
N PHE A 520 7.13 -14.89 -28.04
CA PHE A 520 8.04 -16.03 -28.04
C PHE A 520 8.40 -16.49 -26.62
N GLY A 521 8.68 -15.54 -25.72
CA GLY A 521 8.94 -15.84 -24.31
C GLY A 521 7.73 -16.50 -23.62
N ARG A 522 6.52 -16.02 -23.91
CA ARG A 522 5.26 -16.60 -23.41
C ARG A 522 5.08 -18.03 -23.92
N GLU A 523 5.28 -18.29 -25.21
CA GLU A 523 5.14 -19.64 -25.77
C GLU A 523 6.11 -20.65 -25.14
N ARG A 524 7.36 -20.25 -24.86
CA ARG A 524 8.34 -21.11 -24.16
C ARG A 524 8.01 -21.34 -22.69
N THR A 525 7.36 -20.38 -22.04
CA THR A 525 7.07 -20.46 -20.60
C THR A 525 5.69 -21.04 -20.29
N VAL A 526 4.73 -20.98 -21.21
CA VAL A 526 3.34 -21.45 -20.98
C VAL A 526 3.26 -22.95 -20.67
N ARG A 527 4.24 -23.73 -21.13
CA ARG A 527 4.34 -25.18 -20.88
C ARG A 527 5.10 -25.51 -19.59
N ARG A 528 5.67 -24.53 -18.89
CA ARG A 528 6.40 -24.70 -17.62
C ARG A 528 5.44 -24.84 -16.46
N TYR A 529 4.75 -25.96 -16.39
CA TYR A 529 3.89 -26.31 -15.26
C TYR A 529 4.69 -26.38 -13.95
N ASN A 530 3.99 -26.35 -12.81
CA ASN A 530 4.59 -26.26 -11.47
C ASN A 530 5.77 -27.22 -11.21
N ARG A 531 5.72 -28.46 -11.74
CA ARG A 531 6.81 -29.43 -11.59
C ARG A 531 8.10 -28.96 -12.28
N GLN A 532 8.02 -28.60 -13.56
CA GLN A 532 9.17 -28.13 -14.33
C GLN A 532 9.71 -26.81 -13.78
N LEU A 533 8.84 -25.91 -13.33
CA LEU A 533 9.27 -24.67 -12.68
C LEU A 533 10.00 -24.94 -11.35
N ASN A 534 9.52 -25.90 -10.55
CA ASN A 534 10.20 -26.32 -9.33
C ASN A 534 11.58 -26.93 -9.59
N ASP A 535 11.73 -27.70 -10.67
CA ASP A 535 13.01 -28.28 -11.08
C ASP A 535 13.97 -27.20 -11.56
N LEU A 536 13.48 -26.19 -12.30
CA LEU A 536 14.27 -25.02 -12.71
C LEU A 536 14.72 -24.18 -11.51
N ILE A 537 13.83 -23.94 -10.55
CA ILE A 537 14.18 -23.24 -9.30
C ILE A 537 15.24 -24.04 -8.52
N ALA A 538 15.11 -25.38 -8.47
CA ALA A 538 16.10 -26.23 -7.81
C ALA A 538 17.47 -26.19 -8.50
N PHE A 539 17.49 -26.21 -9.83
CA PHE A 539 18.71 -26.07 -10.61
C PHE A 539 19.40 -24.74 -10.31
N TRP A 540 18.69 -23.62 -10.46
CA TRP A 540 19.25 -22.30 -10.22
C TRP A 540 19.64 -22.07 -8.75
N ALA A 541 18.88 -22.62 -7.79
CA ALA A 541 19.25 -22.59 -6.39
C ALA A 541 20.60 -23.27 -6.14
N ARG A 542 20.80 -24.47 -6.69
CA ARG A 542 22.05 -25.23 -6.56
C ARG A 542 23.22 -24.49 -7.20
N VAL A 543 23.04 -24.00 -8.43
CA VAL A 543 24.08 -23.25 -9.15
C VAL A 543 24.44 -21.98 -8.38
N LEU A 544 23.47 -21.11 -8.08
CA LEU A 544 23.75 -19.81 -7.48
C LEU A 544 24.31 -19.92 -6.05
N ALA A 545 23.80 -20.86 -5.26
CA ALA A 545 24.27 -21.06 -3.89
C ALA A 545 25.63 -21.76 -3.80
N ALA A 546 26.04 -22.51 -4.84
CA ALA A 546 27.32 -23.22 -4.88
C ALA A 546 27.58 -24.05 -3.62
N ASP A 547 26.55 -24.76 -3.11
CA ASP A 547 26.58 -25.50 -1.85
C ASP A 547 27.01 -24.68 -0.61
N GLY A 548 26.73 -23.37 -0.62
CA GLY A 548 27.04 -22.45 0.48
C GLY A 548 28.47 -21.91 0.47
N VAL A 549 29.19 -22.06 -0.63
CA VAL A 549 30.53 -21.47 -0.82
C VAL A 549 30.44 -19.94 -0.71
N GLU A 550 31.52 -19.35 -0.21
CA GLU A 550 31.67 -17.90 -0.11
C GLU A 550 31.82 -17.27 -1.50
N LEU A 551 30.88 -16.41 -1.84
CA LEU A 551 30.87 -15.63 -3.08
C LEU A 551 31.56 -14.29 -2.81
N ARG A 552 32.59 -13.98 -3.60
CA ARG A 552 33.35 -12.73 -3.50
C ARG A 552 33.10 -11.87 -4.74
N ALA A 553 32.82 -10.59 -4.53
CA ALA A 553 32.53 -9.70 -5.64
C ALA A 553 33.80 -9.32 -6.42
N LEU A 554 34.89 -9.00 -5.72
CA LEU A 554 36.09 -8.43 -6.34
C LEU A 554 37.37 -9.26 -6.14
N ASP A 555 37.41 -10.17 -5.17
CA ASP A 555 38.60 -10.94 -4.76
C ASP A 555 39.78 -10.04 -4.35
N VAL A 556 39.50 -9.05 -3.50
CA VAL A 556 40.49 -8.07 -3.06
C VAL A 556 41.02 -8.39 -1.67
N ALA A 557 42.35 -8.36 -1.51
CA ALA A 557 43.03 -8.56 -0.21
C ALA A 557 43.34 -7.22 0.50
N ASP A 558 43.73 -6.19 -0.26
CA ASP A 558 44.18 -4.90 0.27
C ASP A 558 43.07 -3.82 0.17
N GLY A 559 41.94 -4.08 0.85
CA GLY A 559 40.78 -3.19 0.86
C GLY A 559 39.56 -3.82 1.52
N VAL A 560 38.36 -3.52 1.03
CA VAL A 560 37.10 -4.11 1.53
C VAL A 560 36.36 -4.78 0.38
N ASP A 561 36.23 -6.12 0.44
CA ASP A 561 35.43 -6.90 -0.50
C ASP A 561 34.01 -7.12 0.03
N ALA A 562 33.08 -7.35 -0.89
CA ALA A 562 31.74 -7.80 -0.56
C ALA A 562 31.68 -9.33 -0.62
N THR A 563 31.48 -9.96 0.53
CA THR A 563 31.41 -11.43 0.65
C THR A 563 30.02 -11.90 1.05
N PHE A 564 29.50 -12.90 0.34
CA PHE A 564 28.15 -13.43 0.52
C PHE A 564 28.17 -14.94 0.68
N ARG A 565 27.19 -15.49 1.41
CA ARG A 565 26.86 -16.92 1.35
C ARG A 565 25.36 -17.07 1.20
N LEU A 566 24.97 -17.97 0.31
CA LEU A 566 23.58 -18.29 0.02
C LEU A 566 23.25 -19.68 0.57
N SER A 567 22.09 -19.82 1.16
CA SER A 567 21.54 -21.14 1.48
C SER A 567 21.22 -21.89 0.18
N PRO A 568 21.64 -23.16 0.02
CA PRO A 568 21.22 -23.99 -1.11
C PRO A 568 19.72 -24.37 -1.02
N ASN A 569 19.14 -24.25 0.17
CA ASN A 569 17.72 -24.47 0.40
C ASN A 569 16.92 -23.20 0.12
N THR A 570 15.89 -23.33 -0.72
CA THR A 570 14.90 -22.28 -0.94
C THR A 570 13.98 -22.10 0.27
N ALA A 571 13.33 -20.95 0.40
CA ALA A 571 12.30 -20.74 1.41
C ALA A 571 11.07 -21.63 1.17
N TYR A 572 10.41 -22.00 2.27
CA TYR A 572 9.23 -22.85 2.26
C TYR A 572 8.18 -22.33 3.25
N SER A 573 6.90 -22.47 2.91
CA SER A 573 5.82 -22.25 3.86
C SER A 573 5.52 -23.53 4.64
N HIS A 574 5.16 -23.35 5.91
CA HIS A 574 4.73 -24.43 6.78
C HIS A 574 3.27 -24.23 7.15
N ARG A 575 2.55 -25.33 7.33
CA ARG A 575 1.20 -25.29 7.89
C ARG A 575 1.31 -24.91 9.36
N LEU A 576 0.70 -23.79 9.75
CA LEU A 576 0.52 -23.49 11.17
C LEU A 576 -0.40 -24.57 11.75
N THR A 577 0.05 -25.20 12.83
CA THR A 577 -0.77 -26.10 13.63
C THR A 577 -1.97 -25.29 14.14
N PRO A 578 -3.22 -25.79 14.03
CA PRO A 578 -4.36 -25.13 14.64
C PRO A 578 -4.24 -25.07 16.16
#